data_AF-F3FTT9-F1
#
_entry.id   AF-F3FTT9-F1
#
_cell.length_a   1.000
_cell.length_b   1.000
_cell.length_c   1.000
_cell.angle_alpha   90.00
_cell.angle_beta   90.00
_cell.angle_gamma   90.00
#
_symmetry.space_group_name_H-M   'P 1'
#
loop_
_entity.id
_entity.type
_entity.pdbx_description
1 polymer ?
#
loop_
_entity_poly.entity_id
_entity_poly.type
_entity_poly.pdbx_seq_one_letter_code
_entity_poly.pdbx_strand_id
1 'polypeptide(L)' 'VEPGIYISPDNLEVAKKWRGIGVRIEDDVVVTRQGCEILSGGVPKTVAEIEALMAAAQEQVV' A
#
# COMPACT_ATOMS: atom_id res chain seq x y z
N VAL A 1 -11.50 3.89 1.21
CA VAL A 1 -11.17 3.56 -0.21
C VAL A 1 -10.02 2.58 -0.18
N GLU A 2 -10.25 1.31 -0.52
CA GLU A 2 -9.38 0.22 -0.08
C GLU A 2 -9.16 -0.92 -1.12
N PRO A 3 -8.70 -0.62 -2.35
CA PRO A 3 -8.43 -1.68 -3.33
C PRO A 3 -7.37 -2.66 -2.80
N GLY A 4 -7.59 -3.95 -3.05
CA GLY A 4 -6.66 -5.01 -2.69
C GLY A 4 -6.56 -6.11 -3.74
N ILE A 5 -5.38 -6.72 -3.82
CA ILE A 5 -5.08 -7.90 -4.65
C ILE A 5 -4.48 -8.97 -3.74
N TYR A 6 -5.05 -10.16 -3.79
CA TYR A 6 -4.63 -11.29 -2.97
C TYR A 6 -4.49 -12.52 -3.87
N ILE A 7 -3.28 -13.09 -3.91
CA ILE A 7 -2.98 -14.23 -4.75
C ILE A 7 -2.67 -15.41 -3.83
N SER A 8 -3.55 -16.42 -3.84
CA SER A 8 -3.34 -17.64 -3.07
C SER A 8 -1.97 -18.26 -3.37
N PRO A 9 -1.24 -18.78 -2.35
CA PRO A 9 0.02 -19.50 -2.58
C PRO A 9 -0.15 -20.69 -3.53
N ASP A 10 -1.34 -21.29 -3.56
CA ASP A 10 -1.66 -22.48 -4.37
C ASP A 10 -2.32 -22.15 -5.72
N ASN A 11 -2.41 -20.87 -6.09
CA ASN A 11 -2.98 -20.48 -7.39
C ASN A 11 -2.00 -20.81 -8.53
N LEU A 12 -2.22 -21.96 -9.19
CA LEU A 12 -1.39 -22.45 -10.27
C LEU A 12 -1.60 -21.71 -11.62
N GLU A 13 -2.67 -20.95 -11.76
CA GLU A 13 -3.01 -20.19 -12.98
C GLU A 13 -2.21 -18.87 -13.10
N VAL A 14 -1.56 -18.45 -12.01
CA VAL A 14 -0.71 -17.25 -11.96
C VAL A 14 0.77 -17.65 -11.89
N ALA A 15 1.65 -16.81 -12.47
CA ALA A 15 3.09 -16.99 -12.40
C ALA A 15 3.58 -17.12 -10.95
N LYS A 16 4.49 -18.08 -10.69
CA LYS A 16 4.96 -18.44 -9.35
C LYS A 16 5.45 -17.26 -8.51
N LYS A 17 6.08 -16.26 -9.14
CA LYS A 17 6.60 -15.06 -8.47
C LYS A 17 5.54 -14.19 -7.78
N TRP A 18 4.26 -14.34 -8.14
CA TRP A 18 3.17 -13.55 -7.58
C TRP A 18 2.37 -14.28 -6.49
N ARG A 19 2.59 -15.59 -6.31
CA ARG A 19 1.80 -16.41 -5.39
C ARG A 19 2.15 -16.09 -3.93
N GLY A 20 1.14 -16.10 -3.07
CA GLY A 20 1.29 -15.78 -1.65
C GLY A 20 1.42 -14.29 -1.35
N ILE A 21 1.31 -13.42 -2.36
CA ILE A 21 1.35 -11.96 -2.18
C ILE A 21 -0.07 -11.44 -1.97
N GLY A 22 -0.26 -10.71 -0.88
CA GLY A 22 -1.47 -9.95 -0.59
C GLY A 22 -1.11 -8.49 -0.31
N VAL A 23 -1.74 -7.57 -1.03
CA VAL A 23 -1.52 -6.12 -0.87
C VAL A 23 -2.87 -5.42 -0.86
N ARG A 24 -3.06 -4.49 0.09
CA ARG A 24 -4.19 -3.55 0.14
C ARG A 24 -3.64 -2.18 0.50
N ILE A 25 -4.11 -1.14 -0.19
CA ILE A 25 -3.82 0.26 0.13
C ILE A 25 -5.15 0.90 0.47
N GLU A 26 -5.22 1.54 1.63
CA GLU A 26 -6.48 2.04 2.19
C GLU A 26 -6.33 3.49 2.65
N ASP A 27 -7.35 4.29 2.33
CA ASP A 27 -7.50 5.66 2.82
C ASP A 27 -8.93 5.93 3.31
N ASP A 28 -9.02 6.69 4.39
CA ASP A 28 -10.24 7.32 4.87
C ASP A 28 -10.50 8.61 4.09
N VAL A 29 -11.71 8.74 3.57
CA VAL A 29 -12.10 9.89 2.76
C VAL A 29 -13.42 10.49 3.25
N VAL A 30 -13.49 11.82 3.25
CA VAL A 30 -14.73 12.56 3.48
C VAL A 30 -15.21 13.16 2.17
N VAL A 31 -16.49 12.95 1.83
CA VAL A 31 -17.12 13.57 0.66
C VAL A 31 -17.47 15.01 0.99
N THR A 32 -17.10 15.94 0.12
CA THR A 32 -17.36 17.38 0.25
C THR A 32 -18.21 17.87 -0.92
N ARG A 33 -18.62 19.15 -0.90
CA ARG A 33 -19.40 19.73 -2.01
C ARG A 33 -18.61 19.79 -3.32
N GLN A 34 -17.29 19.86 -3.25
CA GLN A 34 -16.40 20.02 -4.40
C GLN A 34 -15.71 18.71 -4.81
N GLY A 35 -15.86 17.62 -4.04
CA GLY A 35 -15.19 16.35 -4.33
C GLY A 35 -15.04 15.50 -3.08
N CYS A 36 -13.81 15.06 -2.78
CA CYS A 36 -13.47 14.37 -1.55
C CYS A 36 -12.14 14.87 -0.99
N GLU A 37 -11.96 14.74 0.31
CA GLU A 37 -10.72 14.99 1.02
C GLU A 37 -10.22 13.69 1.65
N ILE A 38 -8.91 13.45 1.59
CA ILE A 38 -8.26 12.26 2.15
C ILE A 38 -7.79 12.59 3.57
N LEU A 39 -8.42 11.97 4.57
CA LEU A 39 -8.16 12.21 5.98
C LEU A 39 -6.88 11.50 6.47
N SER A 40 -6.51 10.39 5.83
CA SER A 40 -5.38 9.53 6.18
C SER A 40 -4.12 9.77 5.32
N GLY A 41 -4.09 10.84 4.52
CA GLY A 41 -3.06 11.06 3.50
C GLY A 41 -1.65 11.37 4.01
N GLY A 42 -1.43 11.39 5.33
CA GLY A 42 -0.13 11.69 5.93
C GLY A 42 0.87 10.52 5.93
N VAL A 43 0.42 9.29 5.62
CA VAL A 43 1.28 8.10 5.54
C VAL A 43 1.71 7.87 4.09
N PRO A 44 3.01 7.60 3.81
CA PRO A 44 3.47 7.34 2.46
C PRO A 44 2.90 6.03 1.92
N LYS A 45 2.58 6.05 0.62
CA LYS A 45 1.86 4.96 -0.06
C LYS A 45 2.39 4.67 -1.45
N THR A 46 3.27 5.53 -1.99
CA THR A 46 4.03 5.20 -3.20
C THR A 46 5.24 4.35 -2.84
N VAL A 47 5.70 3.52 -3.78
CA VAL A 47 6.88 2.66 -3.60
C VAL A 47 8.09 3.49 -3.18
N ALA A 48 8.37 4.59 -3.89
CA ALA A 48 9.53 5.44 -3.62
C ALA A 48 9.49 6.08 -2.23
N GLU A 49 8.33 6.57 -1.77
CA GLU A 49 8.21 7.20 -0.45
C GLU A 49 8.33 6.16 0.68
N ILE A 50 7.75 4.96 0.49
CA ILE A 50 7.86 3.87 1.46
C ILE A 50 9.33 3.42 1.57
N GLU A 51 9.99 3.17 0.45
CA GLU A 51 11.40 2.75 0.43
C GLU A 51 12.32 3.80 1.06
N ALA A 52 12.10 5.09 0.77
CA ALA A 52 12.85 6.18 1.39
C ALA A 52 12.64 6.26 2.91
N LEU A 53 11.39 6.13 3.37
CA LEU A 53 11.08 6.12 4.81
C LEU A 53 11.76 4.94 5.51
N MET A 54 11.70 3.75 4.93
CA MET A 54 12.32 2.54 5.49
C MET A 54 13.84 2.65 5.56
N ALA A 55 14.48 3.16 4.51
CA ALA A 55 15.94 3.38 4.49
C ALA A 55 16.36 4.37 5.58
N ALA A 56 15.69 5.53 5.66
CA ALA A 56 15.97 6.53 6.69
C ALA A 56 15.78 6.00 8.11
N ALA A 57 14.78 5.14 8.34
CA ALA A 57 14.56 4.51 9.64
C ALA A 57 15.65 3.48 9.98
N GLN A 58 16.19 2.76 9.01
CA GLN A 58 17.30 1.82 9.22
C GLN A 58 18.60 2.54 9.59
N GLU A 59 18.90 3.68 8.95
CA GLU A 59 20.09 4.49 9.24
C GLU A 59 20.11 5.01 10.69
N GLN A 60 18.94 5.30 11.28
CA GLN A 60 18.82 5.78 12.66
C GLN A 60 19.07 4.69 13.72
N VAL A 61 19.10 3.43 13.32
CA VAL A 61 19.32 2.27 14.21
C VAL A 61 20.79 1.82 14.21
N VAL A 62 21.61 2.37 13.32
CA VAL A 62 23.07 2.11 13.21
C VAL A 62 23.87 3.16 13.96
#